data_AF-A0AAW1Y2C3-F1
#
_entry.id   AF-A0AAW1Y2C3-F1
#
_cell.length_a   1.000
_cell.length_b   1.000
_cell.length_c   1.000
_cell.angle_alpha   90.00
_cell.angle_beta   90.00
_cell.angle_gamma   90.00
#
_symmetry.space_group_name_H-M   'P 1'
#
loop_
_entity.id
_entity.type
_entity.pdbx_description
1 polymer ?
#
loop_
_entity_poly.entity_id
_entity_poly.type
_entity_poly.pdbx_seq_one_letter_code
_entity_poly.pdbx_strand_id
1 'polypeptide(L)'
;MSNKGKQKSKIKGKKRILKQRLKVPPALNQFTKTLDKNLATSLFMMPLKYRPEDKAENEGKTVEAKKRIIEKYGLNHVTYLIEQNKAQLVVIAHDVDPI
;
A
#
# COMPACT_ATOMS: atom_id res chain seq x y z
N MET A 1 4.57 32.19 -5.83
CA MET A 1 3.63 31.07 -5.52
C MET A 1 2.20 31.52 -5.77
N SER A 2 1.51 30.90 -6.74
CA SER A 2 0.11 31.19 -7.08
C SER A 2 -0.83 31.09 -5.88
N ASN A 3 -1.84 31.98 -5.81
CA ASN A 3 -2.79 32.09 -4.70
C ASN A 3 -3.52 30.74 -4.43
N LYS A 4 -3.77 29.95 -5.49
CA LYS A 4 -4.35 28.59 -5.41
C LYS A 4 -3.48 27.60 -4.62
N GLY A 5 -2.16 27.67 -4.77
CA GLY A 5 -1.23 26.79 -4.04
C GLY A 5 -1.19 27.07 -2.54
N LYS A 6 -1.26 28.36 -2.18
CA LYS A 6 -1.32 28.81 -0.78
C LYS A 6 -2.62 28.39 -0.08
N GLN A 7 -3.75 28.32 -0.81
CA GLN A 7 -5.02 27.85 -0.25
C GLN A 7 -5.03 26.33 0.00
N LYS A 8 -4.50 25.53 -0.94
CA LYS A 8 -4.42 24.07 -0.79
C LYS A 8 -3.56 23.64 0.41
N SER A 9 -2.43 24.32 0.66
CA SER A 9 -1.58 24.00 1.81
C SER A 9 -2.26 24.33 3.15
N LYS A 10 -3.00 25.45 3.23
CA LYS A 10 -3.81 25.81 4.40
C LYS A 10 -4.84 24.73 4.73
N ILE A 11 -5.54 24.21 3.72
CA ILE A 11 -6.56 23.15 3.89
C ILE A 11 -5.91 21.85 4.41
N LYS A 12 -4.78 21.42 3.80
CA LYS A 12 -4.05 20.23 4.27
C LYS A 12 -3.58 20.36 5.72
N GLY A 13 -3.05 21.53 6.10
CA GLY A 13 -2.64 21.83 7.47
C GLY A 13 -3.80 21.76 8.46
N LYS A 14 -4.93 22.41 8.13
CA LYS A 14 -6.15 22.37 8.95
C LYS A 14 -6.70 20.95 9.10
N LYS A 15 -6.75 20.15 8.03
CA LYS A 15 -7.20 18.74 8.06
C LYS A 15 -6.35 17.90 9.02
N ARG A 16 -5.02 18.09 9.01
CA ARG A 16 -4.09 17.40 9.93
C ARG A 16 -4.34 17.78 11.39
N ILE A 17 -4.43 19.08 11.68
CA ILE A 17 -4.66 19.57 13.05
C ILE A 17 -6.01 19.05 13.57
N LEU A 18 -7.03 19.04 12.73
CA LEU A 18 -8.35 18.55 13.10
C LEU A 18 -8.33 17.05 13.45
N LYS A 19 -7.65 16.22 12.64
CA LYS A 19 -7.48 14.79 12.93
C LYS A 19 -6.76 14.52 14.26
N GLN A 20 -5.85 15.38 14.68
CA GLN A 20 -5.16 15.24 15.97
C GLN A 20 -6.00 15.69 17.17
N ARG A 21 -6.90 16.67 16.96
CA ARG A 21 -7.70 17.27 18.04
C ARG A 21 -9.01 16.55 18.28
N LEU A 22 -9.59 15.94 17.25
CA LEU A 22 -10.80 15.15 17.38
C LEU A 22 -10.46 13.72 17.82
N LYS A 23 -11.41 13.07 18.52
CA LYS A 23 -11.31 11.64 18.81
C LYS A 23 -11.43 10.86 17.50
N VAL A 24 -10.36 10.15 17.14
CA VAL A 24 -10.32 9.28 15.95
C VAL A 24 -10.80 7.87 16.33
N PRO A 25 -11.76 7.28 15.60
CA PRO A 25 -12.20 5.90 15.85
C PRO A 25 -11.04 4.89 15.81
N PRO A 26 -11.07 3.82 16.63
CA PRO A 26 -9.97 2.84 16.68
C PRO A 26 -9.60 2.22 15.33
N ALA A 27 -10.59 1.93 14.49
CA ALA A 27 -10.39 1.38 13.15
C ALA A 27 -9.60 2.31 12.20
N LEU A 28 -9.66 3.62 12.42
CA LEU A 28 -8.86 4.60 11.67
C LEU A 28 -7.51 4.86 12.34
N ASN A 29 -7.48 4.84 13.67
CA ASN A 29 -6.27 5.10 14.43
C ASN A 29 -5.20 4.01 14.24
N GLN A 30 -5.58 2.79 13.85
CA GLN A 30 -4.62 1.72 13.54
C GLN A 30 -3.61 2.11 12.45
N PHE A 31 -4.00 2.92 11.47
CA PHE A 31 -3.11 3.38 10.39
C PHE A 31 -2.11 4.45 10.83
N THR A 32 -2.26 5.03 12.02
CA THR A 32 -1.23 5.91 12.59
C THR A 32 -0.06 5.13 13.21
N LYS A 33 -0.28 3.84 13.52
CA LYS A 33 0.71 2.95 14.11
C LYS A 33 1.37 2.13 12.99
N THR A 34 2.41 2.69 12.39
CA THR A 34 3.12 2.06 11.28
C THR A 34 4.27 1.16 11.77
N LEU A 35 4.76 0.32 10.86
CA LEU A 35 6.00 -0.44 11.03
C LEU A 35 7.19 0.51 11.25
N ASP A 36 8.21 0.07 12.01
CA ASP A 36 9.44 0.84 12.18
C ASP A 36 10.27 0.87 10.88
N LYS A 37 11.17 1.85 10.78
CA LYS A 37 11.94 2.10 9.55
C LYS A 37 12.88 0.95 9.19
N ASN A 38 13.45 0.27 10.19
CA ASN A 38 14.43 -0.79 9.96
C ASN A 38 13.71 -2.02 9.41
N LEU A 39 12.63 -2.43 10.07
CA LEU A 39 11.81 -3.55 9.65
C LEU A 39 11.14 -3.28 8.30
N ALA A 40 10.67 -2.06 8.04
CA ALA A 40 10.13 -1.68 6.74
C ALA A 40 11.16 -1.83 5.62
N THR A 41 12.41 -1.43 5.85
CA THR A 41 13.48 -1.57 4.85
C THR A 41 13.71 -3.05 4.51
N SER A 42 13.83 -3.90 5.53
CA SER A 42 13.97 -5.35 5.33
C SER A 42 12.75 -5.96 4.64
N LEU A 43 11.55 -5.54 5.04
CA LEU A 43 10.30 -6.00 4.45
C LEU A 43 10.15 -5.61 2.99
N PHE A 44 10.65 -4.45 2.56
CA PHE A 44 10.61 -4.04 1.14
C PHE A 44 11.69 -4.68 0.27
N MET A 45 12.69 -5.34 0.86
CA MET A 45 13.72 -6.07 0.10
C MET A 45 13.30 -7.49 -0.30
N MET A 46 12.57 -8.21 0.56
CA MET A 46 12.05 -9.56 0.25
C MET A 46 11.18 -9.64 -1.03
N PRO A 47 10.25 -8.70 -1.27
CA PRO A 47 9.32 -8.71 -2.39
C PRO A 47 9.99 -8.38 -3.74
N LEU A 48 11.19 -7.76 -3.73
CA LEU A 48 11.89 -7.44 -4.99
C LEU A 48 12.16 -8.67 -5.87
N LYS A 49 12.28 -9.85 -5.26
CA LYS A 49 12.49 -11.13 -5.95
C LYS A 49 11.21 -11.69 -6.60
N TYR A 50 10.03 -11.32 -6.10
CA TYR A 50 8.74 -11.85 -6.56
C TYR A 50 7.95 -10.81 -7.36
N ARG A 51 8.62 -9.77 -7.86
CA ARG A 51 8.01 -8.78 -8.73
C ARG A 51 7.45 -9.44 -10.01
N PRO A 52 6.27 -9.01 -10.46
CA PRO A 52 5.76 -9.41 -11.77
C PRO A 52 6.73 -8.96 -12.87
N GLU A 53 6.87 -9.75 -13.93
CA GLU A 53 7.68 -9.39 -15.09
C GLU A 53 7.08 -8.15 -15.78
N ASP A 54 7.94 -7.28 -16.31
CA ASP A 54 7.51 -6.10 -17.04
C ASP A 54 6.79 -6.50 -18.33
N LYS A 55 5.84 -5.67 -18.77
CA LYS A 55 5.00 -5.96 -19.95
C LYS A 55 5.83 -6.22 -21.22
N ALA A 56 6.99 -5.58 -21.34
CA ALA A 56 7.92 -5.76 -22.46
C ALA A 56 8.59 -7.16 -22.49
N GLU A 57 8.63 -7.87 -21.36
CA GLU A 57 9.30 -9.17 -21.24
C GLU A 57 8.33 -10.36 -21.36
N ASN A 58 7.02 -10.08 -21.34
CA ASN A 58 5.96 -11.08 -21.34
C ASN A 58 5.52 -11.54 -22.75
N GLU A 59 5.95 -10.87 -23.83
CA GLU A 59 5.50 -11.17 -25.19
C GLU A 59 6.13 -12.42 -25.83
N GLY A 60 6.96 -13.20 -25.10
CA GLY A 60 7.71 -14.31 -25.70
C GLY A 60 7.95 -15.56 -24.84
N LYS A 61 7.37 -15.69 -23.64
CA LYS A 61 7.70 -16.83 -22.74
C LYS A 61 6.59 -17.89 -22.69
N THR A 62 6.89 -19.08 -23.24
CA THR A 62 6.07 -20.29 -23.20
C THR A 62 5.96 -20.87 -21.78
N VAL A 63 4.81 -21.47 -21.48
CA VAL A 63 4.18 -21.56 -20.14
C VAL A 63 4.75 -22.66 -19.20
N GLU A 64 5.81 -23.38 -19.57
CA GLU A 64 6.26 -24.56 -18.81
C GLU A 64 7.45 -24.31 -17.86
N ALA A 65 7.28 -23.40 -16.91
CA ALA A 65 8.19 -23.28 -15.77
C ALA A 65 7.40 -23.32 -14.46
N LYS A 66 7.95 -24.03 -13.46
CA LYS A 66 7.43 -24.11 -12.07
C LYS A 66 6.80 -22.78 -11.67
N LYS A 67 5.49 -22.80 -11.38
CA LYS A 67 4.67 -21.61 -11.13
C LYS A 67 5.40 -20.66 -10.18
N ARG A 68 5.93 -19.56 -10.72
CA ARG A 68 6.68 -18.58 -9.93
C ARG A 68 5.74 -17.99 -8.89
N ILE A 69 6.23 -17.87 -7.66
CA ILE A 69 5.56 -17.10 -6.63
C ILE A 69 5.72 -15.64 -7.06
N ILE A 70 4.60 -14.96 -7.25
CA ILE A 70 4.55 -13.56 -7.68
C ILE A 70 3.69 -12.82 -6.66
N GLU A 71 4.12 -11.62 -6.28
CA GLU A 71 3.29 -10.72 -5.49
C GLU A 71 1.97 -10.41 -6.17
N LYS A 72 0.90 -10.53 -5.38
CA LYS A 72 -0.45 -10.17 -5.82
C LYS A 72 -0.74 -8.75 -5.34
N TYR A 73 -1.28 -7.94 -6.23
CA TYR A 73 -1.62 -6.53 -5.97
C TYR A 73 -3.02 -6.21 -6.48
N GLY A 74 -3.55 -5.07 -6.04
CA GLY A 74 -4.89 -4.58 -6.36
C GLY A 74 -5.94 -4.94 -5.29
N LEU A 75 -6.82 -3.99 -4.99
CA LEU A 75 -7.76 -4.07 -3.86
C LEU A 75 -8.68 -5.30 -3.95
N ASN A 76 -9.32 -5.50 -5.11
CA ASN A 76 -10.26 -6.61 -5.32
C ASN A 76 -9.57 -7.99 -5.31
N HIS A 77 -8.32 -8.06 -5.79
CA HIS A 77 -7.59 -9.32 -5.84
C HIS A 77 -7.06 -9.72 -4.45
N VAL A 78 -6.52 -8.75 -3.71
CA VAL A 78 -6.01 -8.99 -2.35
C VAL A 78 -7.15 -9.37 -1.41
N THR A 79 -8.30 -8.69 -1.47
CA THR A 79 -9.48 -9.01 -0.65
C THR A 79 -9.96 -10.43 -0.90
N TYR A 80 -10.11 -10.83 -2.17
CA TYR A 80 -10.45 -12.21 -2.52
C TYR A 80 -9.45 -13.24 -1.95
N LEU A 81 -8.14 -12.96 -2.01
CA LEU A 81 -7.13 -13.88 -1.47
C LEU A 81 -7.18 -14.00 0.06
N ILE A 82 -7.58 -12.94 0.75
CA ILE A 82 -7.82 -12.94 2.21
C ILE A 82 -9.04 -13.79 2.54
N GLU A 83 -10.16 -13.59 1.84
CA GLU A 83 -11.39 -14.37 2.04
C GLU A 83 -11.18 -15.87 1.81
N GLN A 84 -10.31 -16.22 0.85
CA GLN A 84 -9.95 -17.60 0.55
C GLN A 84 -8.87 -18.17 1.48
N ASN A 85 -8.39 -17.42 2.48
CA ASN A 85 -7.27 -17.79 3.37
C ASN A 85 -5.99 -18.23 2.62
N LYS A 86 -5.73 -17.66 1.45
CA LYS A 86 -4.55 -17.97 0.63
C LYS A 86 -3.40 -16.97 0.83
N ALA A 87 -3.69 -15.80 1.38
CA ALA A 87 -2.68 -14.79 1.66
C ALA A 87 -1.92 -15.13 2.95
N GLN A 88 -0.58 -15.19 2.87
CA GLN A 88 0.28 -15.42 4.05
C GLN A 88 0.64 -14.13 4.78
N LEU A 89 0.85 -13.04 4.03
CA LEU A 89 1.19 -11.72 4.54
C LEU A 89 0.53 -10.66 3.66
N VAL A 90 -0.06 -9.65 4.29
CA VAL A 90 -0.68 -8.50 3.60
C VAL A 90 -0.03 -7.23 4.11
N VAL A 91 0.41 -6.39 3.17
CA VAL A 91 1.03 -5.08 3.46
C VAL A 91 0.06 -4.00 3.01
N ILE A 92 -0.35 -3.12 3.93
CA ILE A 92 -1.34 -2.07 3.68
C ILE A 92 -0.67 -0.70 3.80
N ALA A 93 -0.90 0.16 2.82
CA ALA A 93 -0.46 1.55 2.87
C ALA A 93 -1.30 2.34 3.88
N HIS A 94 -0.65 3.22 4.64
CA HIS A 94 -1.28 3.92 5.77
C HIS A 94 -1.87 5.29 5.41
N ASP A 95 -1.66 5.76 4.18
CA ASP A 95 -1.95 7.13 3.73
C ASP A 95 -2.93 7.20 2.55
N VAL A 96 -3.70 6.13 2.31
CA VAL A 96 -4.69 6.04 1.23
C VAL A 96 -5.85 7.04 1.47
N ASP A 97 -6.29 7.73 0.40
CA ASP A 97 -7.47 8.62 0.37
C ASP A 97 -8.27 8.26 -0.91
N PRO A 98 -9.55 7.86 -0.83
CA PRO A 98 -10.39 7.74 0.36
C PRO A 98 -9.92 6.65 1.34
N ILE A 99 -10.19 6.90 2.62
CA ILE A 99 -10.12 5.91 3.71
C ILE A 99 -11.38 5.04 3.67
#